data_AF-A0A957FE63-F1
#
_entry.id   AF-A0A957FE63-F1
#
_cell.length_a   1.000
_cell.length_b   1.000
_cell.length_c   1.000
_cell.angle_alpha   90.00
_cell.angle_beta   90.00
_cell.angle_gamma   90.00
#
_symmetry.space_group_name_H-M   'P 1'
#
loop_
_entity.id
_entity.type
_entity.pdbx_description
1 polymer ?
#
loop_
_entity_poly.entity_id
_entity_poly.type
_entity_poly.pdbx_seq_one_letter_code
_entity_poly.pdbx_strand_id
1 'polypeptide(L)' 'MRFPRAAGVLVHPTSFPSRYGVGDFGDAAYQFVDFLKASGQSLWQILPLGPTGYADSPYQCFS' A
#
# COMPACT_ATOMS: atom_id res chain seq x y z
N MET A 1 -11.85 -19.62 -6.92
CA MET A 1 -11.88 -19.14 -5.52
C MET A 1 -13.20 -18.44 -5.28
N ARG A 2 -13.82 -18.61 -4.11
CA ARG A 2 -15.01 -17.84 -3.71
C ARG A 2 -14.60 -16.95 -2.55
N PHE A 3 -14.51 -15.65 -2.79
CA PHE A 3 -14.18 -14.68 -1.74
C PHE A 3 -15.46 -14.34 -0.94
N PRO A 4 -15.39 -14.25 0.40
CA PRO A 4 -16.47 -13.69 1.18
C PRO A 4 -16.69 -12.22 0.79
N ARG A 5 -17.89 -11.68 1.09
CA ARG A 5 -18.14 -10.25 0.91
C ARG A 5 -17.17 -9.46 1.79
N ALA A 6 -16.38 -8.61 1.16
CA ALA A 6 -15.32 -7.83 1.78
C ALA A 6 -15.24 -6.45 1.10
N ALA A 7 -14.67 -5.50 1.82
CA ALA A 7 -14.30 -4.19 1.28
C ALA A 7 -12.84 -3.88 1.65
N GLY A 8 -12.24 -2.98 0.90
CA GLY A 8 -10.85 -2.59 1.10
C GLY A 8 -10.49 -1.27 0.46
N VAL A 9 -9.25 -0.88 0.69
CA VAL A 9 -8.65 0.33 0.13
C VAL A 9 -7.43 -0.04 -0.72
N LEU A 10 -7.31 0.60 -1.88
CA LEU A 10 -6.11 0.59 -2.69
C LEU A 10 -5.27 1.81 -2.31
N VAL A 11 -4.09 1.58 -1.74
CA VAL A 11 -3.12 2.65 -1.46
C VAL A 11 -1.72 2.05 -1.50
N HIS A 12 -0.79 2.69 -2.21
CA HIS A 12 0.60 2.22 -2.25
C HIS A 12 1.39 2.78 -1.06
N PRO A 13 2.33 2.03 -0.44
CA PRO A 13 3.10 2.52 0.71
C PRO A 13 3.84 3.84 0.45
N THR A 14 4.28 4.07 -0.78
CA THR A 14 4.94 5.33 -1.17
C THR A 14 4.04 6.57 -1.02
N SER A 15 2.72 6.39 -0.99
CA SER A 15 1.73 7.46 -0.77
C SER A 15 1.53 7.81 0.70
N PHE A 16 2.12 7.08 1.65
CA PHE A 16 1.98 7.39 3.07
C PHE A 16 2.69 8.70 3.44
N PRO A 17 2.16 9.43 4.44
CA PRO A 17 2.83 10.61 4.97
C PRO A 17 4.20 10.22 5.52
N SER A 18 5.22 10.98 5.13
CA SER A 18 6.61 10.72 5.53
C SER A 18 7.38 12.02 5.66
N ARG A 19 8.29 12.06 6.64
CA ARG A 19 9.24 13.16 6.82
C ARG A 19 10.46 13.06 5.89
N TYR A 20 10.59 11.96 5.15
CA TYR A 20 11.77 11.65 4.32
C TYR A 20 11.47 11.69 2.82
N GLY A 21 10.35 12.26 2.41
CA GLY A 21 9.99 12.51 1.00
C GLY A 21 9.18 11.39 0.33
N VAL A 22 9.22 10.16 0.83
CA VAL A 22 8.41 9.03 0.35
C VAL A 22 7.91 8.18 1.51
N GLY A 23 6.69 7.67 1.40
CA GLY A 23 6.14 6.73 2.37
C GLY A 23 6.88 5.39 2.36
N ASP A 24 6.88 4.73 3.52
CA ASP A 24 7.60 3.48 3.75
C ASP A 24 6.76 2.52 4.60
N PHE A 25 7.39 1.41 5.03
CA PHE A 25 6.78 0.44 5.93
C PHE A 25 7.04 0.74 7.42
N GLY A 26 7.08 2.02 7.80
CA GLY A 26 7.19 2.49 9.19
C GLY A 26 5.84 2.72 9.88
N ASP A 27 5.82 3.63 10.87
CA ASP A 27 4.67 3.89 11.74
C ASP A 27 3.39 4.26 10.97
N ALA A 28 3.51 5.00 9.86
CA ALA A 28 2.36 5.39 9.04
C ALA A 28 1.64 4.17 8.41
N ALA A 29 2.38 3.10 8.07
CA ALA A 29 1.79 1.87 7.57
C ALA A 29 0.98 1.14 8.65
N TYR A 30 1.49 1.10 9.89
CA TYR A 30 0.75 0.55 11.03
C TYR A 30 -0.51 1.36 11.33
N GLN A 31 -0.41 2.68 11.35
CA GLN A 31 -1.55 3.58 11.52
C GLN A 31 -2.61 3.38 10.43
N PHE A 32 -2.18 3.13 9.18
CA PHE A 32 -3.10 2.81 8.09
C PHE A 32 -3.80 1.45 8.28
N VAL A 33 -3.09 0.42 8.74
CA VAL A 33 -3.69 -0.88 9.07
C VAL A 33 -4.69 -0.76 10.23
N ASP A 34 -4.35 0.03 11.26
CA ASP A 34 -5.28 0.32 12.37
C ASP A 34 -6.51 1.08 11.88
N PHE A 35 -6.35 2.01 10.94
CA PHE A 35 -7.47 2.68 10.27
C PHE A 35 -8.35 1.69 9.48
N LEU A 36 -7.77 0.77 8.70
CA LEU A 36 -8.53 -0.24 7.97
C LEU A 36 -9.34 -1.12 8.93
N LYS A 37 -8.70 -1.56 10.03
CA LYS A 37 -9.36 -2.33 11.08
C LYS A 37 -10.52 -1.55 11.72
N ALA A 38 -10.30 -0.30 12.09
CA ALA A 38 -11.31 0.57 12.71
C ALA A 38 -12.48 0.87 11.76
N SER A 39 -12.23 0.92 10.45
CA SER A 39 -13.23 1.16 9.41
C SER A 39 -13.89 -0.11 8.86
N GLY A 40 -13.59 -1.28 9.44
CA GLY A 40 -14.16 -2.57 9.03
C GLY A 40 -13.69 -3.05 7.64
N GLN A 41 -12.64 -2.45 7.10
CA GLN A 41 -12.02 -2.88 5.85
C GLN A 41 -11.17 -4.12 6.11
N SER A 42 -11.29 -5.12 5.23
CA SER A 42 -10.61 -6.41 5.39
C SER A 42 -9.59 -6.69 4.29
N LEU A 43 -9.42 -5.76 3.36
CA LEU A 43 -8.48 -5.86 2.25
C LEU A 43 -7.66 -4.57 2.13
N TRP A 44 -6.36 -4.73 1.93
CA TRP A 44 -5.46 -3.67 1.50
C TRP A 44 -4.84 -4.11 0.17
N GLN A 45 -5.10 -3.35 -0.88
CA GLN A 45 -4.48 -3.57 -2.19
C GLN A 45 -3.33 -2.59 -2.39
N ILE A 46 -2.24 -3.07 -3.01
CA ILE A 46 -1.06 -2.29 -3.36
C ILE A 46 -0.67 -2.53 -4.83
N LEU A 47 0.15 -1.63 -5.35
CA LEU A 47 0.88 -1.80 -6.62
C LEU A 47 2.09 -2.73 -6.41
N PRO A 48 2.79 -3.19 -7.48
CA PRO A 48 3.97 -4.02 -7.30
C PRO A 48 5.08 -3.33 -6.51
N LEU A 49 5.77 -4.08 -5.65
CA LEU A 49 6.80 -3.59 -4.73
C LEU A 49 8.24 -3.74 -5.25
N GLY A 50 8.40 -4.10 -6.53
CA GLY A 50 9.73 -4.25 -7.12
C GLY A 50 10.45 -2.89 -7.23
N PRO A 51 11.78 -2.89 -7.34
CA PRO A 51 12.55 -1.67 -7.54
C PRO A 51 12.17 -1.06 -8.90
N THR A 52 11.71 0.19 -8.88
CA THR A 52 11.27 0.91 -10.08
C THR A 52 12.45 1.28 -10.99
N GLY A 53 12.22 1.22 -12.31
CA GLY A 53 13.15 1.72 -13.32
C GLY A 53 12.97 3.22 -13.61
N TYR A 54 13.41 3.63 -14.80
CA TYR A 54 13.22 5.00 -15.29
C TYR A 54 11.74 5.40 -15.30
N ALA A 55 11.43 6.61 -14.84
CA ALA A 55 10.09 7.17 -14.68
C ALA A 55 9.21 6.54 -13.58
N ASP A 56 9.84 5.85 -12.60
CA ASP A 56 9.24 5.50 -11.30
C ASP A 56 7.95 4.63 -11.38
N SER A 57 7.74 3.95 -12.50
CA SER A 57 6.58 3.07 -12.68
C SER A 57 6.77 1.78 -11.87
N PRO A 58 5.84 1.43 -10.95
CA PRO A 58 5.89 0.15 -10.24
C PRO A 58 5.62 -1.06 -11.15
N TYR A 59 5.26 -0.84 -12.41
CA TYR A 59 5.07 -1.89 -13.40
C TYR A 59 6.30 -2.11 -14.30
N GLN A 60 7.36 -1.30 -14.12
CA GLN A 60 8.61 -1.42 -14.86
C GLN A 60 9.74 -1.72 -13.87
N CYS A 61 9.74 -2.95 -13.34
CA CYS A 61 10.70 -3.41 -12.35
C CYS A 61 11.94 -4.04 -12.99
N PHE A 62 13.08 -3.96 -12.28
CA PHE A 62 14.33 -4.63 -12.69
C PHE A 62 14.33 -6.15 -12.43
N SER A 63 13.39 -6.65 -11.62
CA SER A 63 13.28 -8.05 -11.18
C SER A 63 11.83 -8.45 -10.94
#